data_AF-A0A0A8LAM2-F1
#
_entry.id   AF-A0A0A8LAM2-F1
#
_cell.length_a   1.000
_cell.length_b   1.000
_cell.length_c   1.000
_cell.angle_alpha   90.00
_cell.angle_beta   90.00
_cell.angle_gamma   90.00
#
_symmetry.space_group_name_H-M   'P 1'
#
loop_
_entity.id
_entity.type
_entity.pdbx_description
1 polymer ?
#
loop_
_entity_poly.entity_id
_entity_poly.type
_entity_poly.pdbx_seq_one_letter_code
_entity_poly.pdbx_strand_id
1 'polypeptide(L)'
;MTLEKLKVPLRIGIIQLNSQIGQIKETTSRAWKLLDEVKTNSKDGRHPDILVFPEFALTGYSFRDRSHILPYSCKPTEGPTFNFAKEVSKKFNCYTVIGYPERISDDDESTVLYNSAIMTNASGELVFNYRKSFLYYTDDDWGCHENPNGFQQFELPVKGVDRDGATHDIKLKTGLGICMDLSNYKFESPFHDYEFATYHLDHGTELIICPMAWLHSFSITKDTKDPKEQWDKTKSILDKEGLPDHGSQGRFTNNLDAKDIITPVPFDTAMNSVTYEDLKKPDILNITYWLLRFRPFIASKMRFAWFGGVLNPILANLSKKTSSYLGVSLEKPWVHEGKETLLVLANRCGIEDQKTVYAGSSGIYKFNGRTHGDEDDAADTTNKSIELYGNLSKGHEGILIRDVELNVDRES
;
A
#
# COMPACT_ATOMS: atom_id res chain seq x y z
N MET A 1 -29.60 18.28 -8.70
CA MET A 1 -29.27 17.75 -7.36
C MET A 1 -28.09 18.54 -6.85
N THR A 2 -28.12 19.00 -5.60
CA THR A 2 -27.01 19.72 -4.98
C THR A 2 -26.07 18.69 -4.36
N LEU A 3 -24.77 18.79 -4.66
CA LEU A 3 -23.76 17.99 -3.97
C LEU A 3 -23.36 18.73 -2.70
N GLU A 4 -23.43 18.03 -1.57
CA GLU A 4 -22.91 18.48 -0.29
C GLU A 4 -21.47 18.01 -0.11
N LYS A 5 -20.61 18.92 0.36
CA LYS A 5 -19.23 18.61 0.71
C LYS A 5 -19.14 18.18 2.16
N LEU A 6 -18.69 16.94 2.38
CA LEU A 6 -18.48 16.36 3.68
C LEU A 6 -16.98 16.17 3.94
N LYS A 7 -16.56 16.48 5.17
CA LYS A 7 -15.23 16.17 5.68
C LYS A 7 -15.24 14.79 6.32
N VAL A 8 -14.30 13.94 5.96
CA VAL A 8 -14.17 12.58 6.50
C VAL A 8 -12.87 12.53 7.31
N PRO A 9 -12.94 12.73 8.64
CA PRO A 9 -11.79 12.55 9.50
C PRO A 9 -11.53 11.06 9.70
N LEU A 10 -10.29 10.61 9.44
CA LEU A 10 -9.86 9.23 9.68
C LEU A 10 -8.56 9.23 10.47
N ARG A 11 -8.45 8.36 11.46
CA ARG A 11 -7.19 8.05 12.14
C ARG A 11 -6.67 6.71 11.62
N ILE A 12 -5.56 6.74 10.90
CA ILE A 12 -5.01 5.56 10.22
C ILE A 12 -3.71 5.15 10.86
N GLY A 13 -3.60 3.85 11.14
CA GLY A 13 -2.38 3.22 11.59
C GLY A 13 -1.81 2.24 10.56
N ILE A 14 -0.50 2.28 10.38
CA ILE A 14 0.23 1.28 9.59
C ILE A 14 1.21 0.54 10.48
N ILE A 15 1.15 -0.79 10.45
CA ILE A 15 2.13 -1.65 11.10
C ILE A 15 3.12 -2.12 10.03
N GLN A 16 4.41 -1.88 10.26
CA GLN A 16 5.49 -2.42 9.45
C GLN A 16 6.19 -3.54 10.21
N LEU A 17 6.21 -4.74 9.62
CA LEU A 17 6.80 -5.95 10.21
C LEU A 17 7.93 -6.49 9.35
N ASN A 18 8.80 -7.26 9.99
CA ASN A 18 9.77 -8.14 9.37
C ASN A 18 9.39 -9.57 9.75
N SER A 19 8.32 -10.09 9.14
CA SER A 19 7.93 -11.49 9.28
C SER A 19 9.00 -12.40 8.67
N GLN A 20 9.11 -13.62 9.16
CA GLN A 20 9.98 -14.64 8.59
C GLN A 20 9.20 -15.96 8.54
N ILE A 21 9.48 -16.77 7.53
CA ILE A 21 8.80 -18.06 7.38
C ILE A 21 9.04 -18.94 8.62
N GLY A 22 7.97 -19.53 9.14
CA GLY A 22 8.00 -20.34 10.35
C GLY A 22 7.94 -19.57 11.67
N GLN A 23 7.88 -18.23 11.66
CA GLN A 23 7.89 -17.38 12.86
C GLN A 23 6.55 -16.70 13.18
N ILE A 24 5.40 -17.31 12.83
CA ILE A 24 4.08 -16.68 13.00
C ILE A 24 3.86 -16.22 14.45
N LYS A 25 4.21 -17.04 15.45
CA LYS A 25 3.97 -16.72 16.87
C LYS A 25 4.81 -15.54 17.33
N GLU A 26 6.08 -15.53 16.95
CA GLU A 26 7.04 -14.48 17.27
C GLU A 26 6.63 -13.17 16.59
N THR A 27 6.28 -13.21 15.30
CA THR A 27 5.79 -12.04 14.56
C THR A 27 4.50 -11.51 15.16
N THR A 28 3.55 -12.38 15.53
CA THR A 28 2.30 -11.98 16.20
C THR A 28 2.59 -11.31 17.55
N SER A 29 3.54 -11.83 18.33
CA SER A 29 3.96 -11.22 19.61
C SER A 29 4.55 -9.82 19.40
N ARG A 30 5.41 -9.63 18.38
CA ARG A 30 5.98 -8.30 18.06
C ARG A 30 4.91 -7.33 17.54
N ALA A 31 3.98 -7.80 16.73
CA ALA A 31 2.85 -7.00 16.26
C ALA A 31 1.98 -6.52 17.44
N TRP A 32 1.69 -7.38 18.43
CA TRP A 32 1.00 -6.97 19.64
C TRP A 32 1.76 -5.92 20.46
N LYS A 33 3.10 -6.03 20.56
CA LYS A 33 3.91 -4.98 21.21
C LYS A 33 3.77 -3.63 20.52
N LEU A 34 3.80 -3.60 19.19
CA LEU A 34 3.57 -2.36 18.41
C LEU A 34 2.15 -1.80 18.61
N LEU A 35 1.15 -2.66 18.71
CA LEU A 35 -0.23 -2.23 18.97
C LEU A 35 -0.42 -1.70 20.40
N ASP A 36 0.24 -2.28 21.39
CA ASP A 36 0.18 -1.80 22.77
C ASP A 36 0.85 -0.41 22.93
N GLU A 37 1.83 -0.06 22.08
CA GLU A 37 2.37 1.30 21.98
C GLU A 37 1.31 2.31 21.55
N VAL A 38 0.44 1.97 20.58
CA VAL A 38 -0.69 2.84 20.19
C VAL A 38 -1.62 3.03 21.38
N LYS A 39 -1.96 1.95 22.08
CA LYS A 39 -2.88 2.05 23.21
C LYS A 39 -2.33 2.94 24.33
N THR A 40 -1.02 2.93 24.55
CA THR A 40 -0.36 3.63 25.65
C THR A 40 -0.04 5.09 25.30
N ASN A 41 0.38 5.34 24.06
CA ASN A 41 0.99 6.60 23.63
C ASN A 41 0.18 7.37 22.58
N SER A 42 -1.00 6.88 22.17
CA SER A 42 -1.86 7.59 21.21
C SER A 42 -2.40 8.90 21.80
N LYS A 43 -2.31 9.97 21.01
CA LYS A 43 -2.85 11.28 21.34
C LYS A 43 -4.34 11.19 21.71
N ASP A 44 -4.70 11.84 22.82
CA ASP A 44 -6.07 11.98 23.33
C ASP A 44 -6.82 10.65 23.58
N GLY A 45 -6.10 9.53 23.68
CA GLY A 45 -6.69 8.20 23.92
C GLY A 45 -7.50 7.64 22.74
N ARG A 46 -7.46 8.29 21.57
CA ARG A 46 -8.20 7.83 20.38
C ARG A 46 -7.54 6.61 19.76
N HIS A 47 -8.36 5.60 19.46
CA HIS A 47 -7.93 4.47 18.65
C HIS A 47 -7.97 4.81 17.15
N PRO A 48 -7.14 4.15 16.32
CA PRO A 48 -7.25 4.25 14.87
C PRO A 48 -8.61 3.76 14.39
N ASP A 49 -9.17 4.40 13.37
CA ASP A 49 -10.35 3.93 12.66
C ASP A 49 -10.00 2.78 11.71
N ILE A 50 -8.76 2.78 11.18
CA ILE A 50 -8.23 1.75 10.28
C ILE A 50 -6.80 1.39 10.68
N LEU A 51 -6.51 0.09 10.80
CA LEU A 51 -5.17 -0.47 10.96
C LEU A 51 -4.79 -1.30 9.72
N VAL A 52 -3.62 -1.04 9.15
CA VAL A 52 -3.15 -1.71 7.93
C VAL A 52 -1.83 -2.44 8.17
N PHE A 53 -1.78 -3.70 7.77
CA PHE A 53 -0.61 -4.56 7.84
C PHE A 53 -0.10 -4.92 6.43
N PRO A 54 1.15 -5.41 6.29
CA PRO A 54 1.74 -5.69 5.00
C PRO A 54 1.16 -6.93 4.29
N GLU A 55 1.61 -7.15 3.06
CA GLU A 55 1.44 -8.41 2.35
C GLU A 55 2.09 -9.54 3.13
N PHE A 56 1.38 -10.66 3.31
CA PHE A 56 1.84 -11.82 4.08
C PHE A 56 2.42 -11.45 5.46
N ALA A 57 1.69 -10.58 6.17
CA ALA A 57 2.17 -9.87 7.34
C ALA A 57 2.72 -10.76 8.46
N LEU A 58 2.19 -11.98 8.63
CA LEU A 58 2.56 -12.90 9.71
C LEU A 58 3.42 -14.08 9.24
N THR A 59 3.50 -14.34 7.93
CA THR A 59 3.96 -15.64 7.41
C THR A 59 5.34 -15.60 6.79
N GLY A 60 5.88 -14.42 6.45
CA GLY A 60 7.00 -14.32 5.50
C GLY A 60 6.51 -14.43 4.05
N TYR A 61 7.39 -14.23 3.07
CA TYR A 61 6.99 -14.05 1.66
C TYR A 61 7.67 -15.00 0.66
N SER A 62 8.97 -15.23 0.77
CA SER A 62 9.77 -15.99 -0.19
C SER A 62 9.56 -17.52 -0.08
N PHE A 63 8.32 -17.97 -0.32
CA PHE A 63 8.01 -19.40 -0.41
C PHE A 63 8.55 -19.96 -1.73
N ARG A 64 9.15 -21.16 -1.66
CA ARG A 64 9.95 -21.73 -2.76
C ARG A 64 9.14 -22.62 -3.68
N ASP A 65 8.06 -23.17 -3.14
CA ASP A 65 7.17 -24.08 -3.83
C ASP A 65 5.85 -24.17 -3.07
N ARG A 66 4.88 -24.87 -3.70
CA ARG A 66 3.55 -25.10 -3.17
C ARG A 66 3.56 -25.81 -1.81
N SER A 67 4.42 -26.82 -1.63
CA SER A 67 4.50 -27.58 -0.38
C SER A 67 5.01 -26.72 0.78
N HIS A 68 5.86 -25.74 0.49
CA HIS A 68 6.41 -24.81 1.46
C HIS A 68 5.33 -23.83 1.97
N ILE A 69 4.43 -23.33 1.12
CA ILE A 69 3.41 -22.34 1.51
C ILE A 69 2.13 -22.97 2.11
N LEU A 70 1.77 -24.19 1.68
CA LEU A 70 0.52 -24.85 2.08
C LEU A 70 0.25 -24.84 3.60
N PRO A 71 1.24 -25.15 4.48
CA PRO A 71 1.04 -25.14 5.94
C PRO A 71 0.70 -23.77 6.53
N TYR A 72 0.95 -22.69 5.79
CA TYR A 72 0.71 -21.31 6.19
C TYR A 72 -0.59 -20.75 5.60
N SER A 73 -1.15 -21.41 4.59
CA SER A 73 -2.36 -20.99 3.89
C SER A 73 -3.64 -21.36 4.64
N CYS A 74 -4.64 -20.49 4.61
CA CYS A 74 -5.94 -20.73 5.25
C CYS A 74 -7.10 -20.13 4.45
N LYS A 75 -8.33 -20.51 4.79
CA LYS A 75 -9.52 -19.85 4.24
C LYS A 75 -9.66 -18.43 4.81
N PRO A 76 -10.38 -17.51 4.15
CA PRO A 76 -10.48 -16.11 4.56
C PRO A 76 -11.00 -15.85 5.99
N THR A 77 -11.78 -16.78 6.55
CA THR A 77 -12.40 -16.67 7.89
C THR A 77 -11.80 -17.65 8.89
N GLU A 78 -10.62 -18.20 8.61
CA GLU A 78 -9.97 -19.22 9.41
C GLU A 78 -8.48 -18.89 9.61
N GLY A 79 -7.83 -19.62 10.51
CA GLY A 79 -6.38 -19.55 10.68
C GLY A 79 -5.86 -18.34 11.47
N PRO A 80 -4.53 -18.29 11.66
CA PRO A 80 -3.90 -17.33 12.57
C PRO A 80 -4.09 -15.88 12.14
N THR A 81 -4.04 -15.59 10.84
CA THR A 81 -4.15 -14.20 10.35
C THR A 81 -5.56 -13.63 10.54
N PHE A 82 -6.61 -14.39 10.21
CA PHE A 82 -7.99 -13.96 10.46
C PHE A 82 -8.27 -13.80 11.96
N ASN A 83 -7.83 -14.75 12.79
CA ASN A 83 -8.01 -14.68 14.24
C ASN A 83 -7.31 -13.44 14.83
N PHE A 84 -6.08 -13.16 14.40
CA PHE A 84 -5.36 -11.96 14.81
C PHE A 84 -6.08 -10.68 14.36
N ALA A 85 -6.49 -10.58 13.09
CA ALA A 85 -7.22 -9.41 12.57
C ALA A 85 -8.53 -9.17 13.34
N LYS A 86 -9.30 -10.23 13.59
CA LYS A 86 -10.53 -10.21 14.39
C LYS A 86 -10.29 -9.69 15.80
N GLU A 87 -9.24 -10.15 16.46
CA GLU A 87 -8.87 -9.68 17.81
C GLU A 87 -8.45 -8.21 17.81
N VAL A 88 -7.64 -7.80 16.84
CA VAL A 88 -7.20 -6.40 16.66
C VAL A 88 -8.41 -5.49 16.44
N SER A 89 -9.28 -5.82 15.48
CA SER A 89 -10.45 -5.01 15.16
C SER A 89 -11.38 -4.83 16.37
N LYS A 90 -11.62 -5.89 17.14
CA LYS A 90 -12.42 -5.82 18.37
C LYS A 90 -11.74 -5.00 19.46
N LYS A 91 -10.43 -5.18 19.67
CA LYS A 91 -9.68 -4.50 20.74
C LYS A 91 -9.57 -2.99 20.51
N PHE A 92 -9.46 -2.56 19.26
CA PHE A 92 -9.33 -1.15 18.88
C PHE A 92 -10.63 -0.53 18.35
N ASN A 93 -11.71 -1.31 18.22
CA ASN A 93 -12.98 -0.89 17.63
C ASN A 93 -12.78 -0.24 16.24
N CYS A 94 -12.04 -0.92 15.36
CA CYS A 94 -11.55 -0.38 14.10
C CYS A 94 -11.70 -1.37 12.95
N TYR A 95 -11.46 -0.91 11.71
CA TYR A 95 -11.20 -1.80 10.59
C TYR A 95 -9.75 -2.29 10.61
N THR A 96 -9.51 -3.54 10.24
CA THR A 96 -8.15 -4.09 10.13
C THR A 96 -7.93 -4.74 8.77
N VAL A 97 -6.90 -4.30 8.04
CA VAL A 97 -6.48 -4.86 6.75
C VAL A 97 -5.19 -5.64 6.94
N ILE A 98 -5.13 -6.89 6.49
CA ILE A 98 -3.93 -7.72 6.62
C ILE A 98 -3.76 -8.71 5.47
N GLY A 99 -2.53 -8.81 4.94
CA GLY A 99 -2.17 -9.76 3.89
C GLY A 99 -1.87 -11.17 4.43
N TYR A 100 -2.28 -12.20 3.70
CA TYR A 100 -2.11 -13.61 4.06
C TYR A 100 -2.17 -14.54 2.83
N PRO A 101 -1.55 -15.73 2.90
CA PRO A 101 -1.73 -16.76 1.89
C PRO A 101 -3.11 -17.44 2.04
N GLU A 102 -3.93 -17.35 1.01
CA GLU A 102 -5.28 -17.91 0.97
C GLU A 102 -5.29 -19.28 0.29
N ARG A 103 -6.11 -20.21 0.81
CA ARG A 103 -6.53 -21.43 0.11
C ARG A 103 -8.06 -21.50 0.04
N ILE A 104 -8.61 -21.99 -1.07
CA ILE A 104 -10.08 -22.12 -1.23
C ILE A 104 -10.62 -23.34 -0.47
N SER A 105 -9.88 -24.45 -0.46
CA SER A 105 -10.32 -25.72 0.14
C SER A 105 -9.21 -26.36 0.97
N ASP A 106 -9.56 -27.37 1.77
CA ASP A 106 -8.64 -28.16 2.59
C ASP A 106 -8.00 -29.34 1.84
N ASP A 107 -8.29 -29.50 0.55
CA ASP A 107 -7.61 -30.48 -0.31
C ASP A 107 -6.28 -29.90 -0.80
N ASP A 108 -5.20 -30.20 -0.09
CA ASP A 108 -3.87 -29.64 -0.35
C ASP A 108 -3.35 -29.91 -1.79
N GLU A 109 -3.75 -31.02 -2.42
CA GLU A 109 -3.31 -31.37 -3.78
C GLU A 109 -3.99 -30.50 -4.84
N SER A 110 -5.28 -30.21 -4.68
CA SER A 110 -6.09 -29.53 -5.69
C SER A 110 -6.46 -28.07 -5.36
N THR A 111 -6.22 -27.62 -4.12
CA THR A 111 -6.69 -26.31 -3.65
C THR A 111 -6.07 -25.16 -4.43
N VAL A 112 -6.90 -24.19 -4.83
CA VAL A 112 -6.39 -22.98 -5.47
C VAL A 112 -5.83 -22.06 -4.39
N LEU A 113 -4.60 -21.57 -4.61
CA LEU A 113 -3.90 -20.67 -3.71
C LEU A 113 -3.90 -19.25 -4.26
N TYR A 114 -4.04 -18.28 -3.36
CA TYR A 114 -3.98 -16.87 -3.70
C TYR A 114 -3.10 -16.10 -2.71
N ASN A 115 -2.56 -15.00 -3.21
CA ASN A 115 -2.03 -13.95 -2.38
C ASN A 115 -3.15 -12.96 -2.08
N SER A 116 -3.56 -12.82 -0.83
CA SER A 116 -4.80 -12.14 -0.48
C SER A 116 -4.65 -11.15 0.66
N ALA A 117 -5.60 -10.24 0.76
CA ALA A 117 -5.75 -9.30 1.88
C ALA A 117 -7.20 -9.30 2.35
N ILE A 118 -7.40 -9.57 3.64
CA ILE A 118 -8.71 -9.44 4.29
C ILE A 118 -8.86 -8.07 4.93
N MET A 119 -10.09 -7.58 5.00
CA MET A 119 -10.50 -6.49 5.88
C MET A 119 -11.54 -7.00 6.87
N THR A 120 -11.31 -6.82 8.17
CA THR A 120 -12.31 -7.05 9.24
C THR A 120 -12.85 -5.74 9.79
N ASN A 121 -14.11 -5.72 10.26
CA ASN A 121 -14.73 -4.57 10.92
C ASN A 121 -14.57 -4.62 12.46
N ALA A 122 -15.08 -3.60 13.15
CA ALA A 122 -15.01 -3.49 14.60
C ALA A 122 -15.70 -4.65 15.38
N SER A 123 -16.68 -5.35 14.81
CA SER A 123 -17.26 -6.58 15.40
C SER A 123 -16.38 -7.81 15.16
N GLY A 124 -15.28 -7.68 14.41
CA GLY A 124 -14.35 -8.74 14.06
C GLY A 124 -14.88 -9.68 12.98
N GLU A 125 -15.79 -9.20 12.15
CA GLU A 125 -16.36 -9.91 11.01
C GLU A 125 -15.59 -9.54 9.74
N LEU A 126 -15.49 -10.49 8.81
CA LEU A 126 -14.89 -10.25 7.49
C LEU A 126 -15.81 -9.34 6.67
N VAL A 127 -15.27 -8.20 6.23
CA VAL A 127 -15.95 -7.22 5.36
C VAL A 127 -15.63 -7.48 3.90
N PHE A 128 -14.36 -7.74 3.60
CA PHE A 128 -13.88 -7.92 2.23
C PHE A 128 -12.65 -8.83 2.21
N ASN A 129 -12.51 -9.63 1.14
CA ASN A 129 -11.32 -10.41 0.84
C ASN A 129 -10.89 -10.10 -0.59
N TYR A 130 -9.76 -9.42 -0.74
CA TYR A 130 -9.17 -9.08 -2.03
C TYR A 130 -8.06 -10.08 -2.35
N ARG A 131 -7.97 -10.50 -3.61
CA ARG A 131 -6.88 -11.32 -4.13
C ARG A 131 -6.01 -10.45 -5.03
N LYS A 132 -4.70 -10.68 -5.00
CA LYS A 132 -3.72 -10.00 -5.84
C LYS A 132 -4.04 -10.23 -7.32
N SER A 133 -4.10 -9.15 -8.10
CA SER A 133 -4.51 -9.21 -9.50
C SER A 133 -3.31 -9.41 -10.41
N PHE A 134 -2.19 -8.73 -10.12
CA PHE A 134 -0.93 -8.88 -10.85
C PHE A 134 0.08 -9.61 -9.96
N LEU A 135 0.54 -10.77 -10.43
CA LEU A 135 1.49 -11.61 -9.70
C LEU A 135 2.94 -11.19 -9.92
N TYR A 136 3.76 -11.36 -8.90
CA TYR A 136 5.21 -11.25 -8.97
C TYR A 136 5.83 -12.65 -9.18
N TYR A 137 7.08 -12.72 -9.62
CA TYR A 137 7.76 -14.00 -9.90
C TYR A 137 7.73 -14.98 -8.72
N THR A 138 7.82 -14.48 -7.48
CA THR A 138 7.72 -15.32 -6.26
C THR A 138 6.34 -15.94 -6.08
N ASP A 139 5.27 -15.30 -6.59
CA ASP A 139 3.92 -15.86 -6.54
C ASP A 139 3.79 -17.09 -7.48
N ASP A 140 4.51 -17.11 -8.61
CA ASP A 140 4.51 -18.22 -9.57
C ASP A 140 5.14 -19.50 -8.99
N ASP A 141 6.18 -19.36 -8.16
CA ASP A 141 6.96 -20.48 -7.59
C ASP A 141 6.07 -21.49 -6.83
N TRP A 142 4.99 -21.03 -6.19
CA TRP A 142 4.08 -21.86 -5.41
C TRP A 142 2.70 -22.05 -6.04
N GLY A 143 2.53 -21.66 -7.30
CA GLY A 143 1.29 -21.84 -8.06
C GLY A 143 0.15 -20.92 -7.60
N CYS A 144 0.47 -19.65 -7.31
CA CYS A 144 -0.54 -18.63 -7.06
C CYS A 144 -1.42 -18.39 -8.29
N HIS A 145 -2.70 -18.10 -8.05
CA HIS A 145 -3.62 -17.67 -9.10
C HIS A 145 -3.85 -16.15 -9.04
N GLU A 146 -3.99 -15.54 -10.23
CA GLU A 146 -4.47 -14.16 -10.36
C GLU A 146 -5.91 -14.04 -9.86
N ASN A 147 -6.28 -12.86 -9.35
CA ASN A 147 -7.66 -12.56 -8.99
C ASN A 147 -8.58 -12.66 -10.23
N PRO A 148 -9.57 -13.58 -10.24
CA PRO A 148 -10.47 -13.74 -11.37
C PRO A 148 -11.36 -12.51 -11.60
N ASN A 149 -11.53 -11.65 -10.60
CA ASN A 149 -12.32 -10.43 -10.69
C ASN A 149 -11.48 -9.20 -11.10
N GLY A 150 -10.16 -9.35 -11.24
CA GLY A 150 -9.23 -8.23 -11.44
C GLY A 150 -9.25 -7.25 -10.27
N PHE A 151 -8.95 -5.98 -10.54
CA PHE A 151 -9.04 -4.92 -9.53
C PHE A 151 -10.47 -4.72 -9.06
N GLN A 152 -10.63 -4.43 -7.76
CA GLN A 152 -11.95 -4.32 -7.12
C GLN A 152 -12.00 -3.11 -6.19
N GLN A 153 -13.20 -2.57 -6.03
CA GLN A 153 -13.53 -1.62 -4.98
C GLN A 153 -14.75 -2.10 -4.18
N PHE A 154 -14.89 -1.59 -2.97
CA PHE A 154 -16.03 -1.81 -2.09
C PHE A 154 -16.35 -0.55 -1.31
N GLU A 155 -17.49 -0.53 -0.63
CA GLU A 155 -17.96 0.61 0.15
C GLU A 155 -17.69 0.39 1.64
N LEU A 156 -16.99 1.34 2.27
CA LEU A 156 -16.68 1.31 3.70
C LEU A 156 -17.59 2.28 4.46
N PRO A 157 -18.42 1.82 5.41
CA PRO A 157 -19.20 2.71 6.26
C PRO A 157 -18.28 3.55 7.17
N VAL A 158 -18.36 4.87 7.05
CA VAL A 158 -17.60 5.85 7.86
C VAL A 158 -18.48 7.06 8.20
N LYS A 159 -17.97 7.93 9.08
CA LYS A 159 -18.64 9.18 9.45
C LYS A 159 -18.08 10.34 8.63
N GLY A 160 -18.97 11.10 7.99
CA GLY A 160 -18.68 12.40 7.38
C GLY A 160 -19.22 13.54 8.24
N VAL A 161 -18.64 14.72 8.14
CA VAL A 161 -19.05 15.93 8.87
C VAL A 161 -19.35 17.04 7.86
N ASP A 162 -20.54 17.62 7.93
CA ASP A 162 -20.93 18.72 7.06
C ASP A 162 -20.35 20.07 7.53
N ARG A 163 -20.76 21.16 6.85
CA ARG A 163 -20.29 22.52 7.17
C ARG A 163 -20.84 23.05 8.48
N ASP A 164 -22.00 22.58 8.91
CA ASP A 164 -22.67 22.97 10.16
C ASP A 164 -22.18 22.14 11.35
N GLY A 165 -21.33 21.14 11.10
CA GLY A 165 -20.76 20.23 12.09
C GLY A 165 -21.63 19.00 12.39
N ALA A 166 -22.71 18.79 11.63
CA ALA A 166 -23.52 17.59 11.76
C ALA A 166 -22.80 16.38 11.16
N THR A 167 -22.97 15.23 11.83
CA THR A 167 -22.31 13.97 11.44
C THR A 167 -23.27 13.09 10.66
N HIS A 168 -22.78 12.57 9.54
CA HIS A 168 -23.54 11.75 8.59
C HIS A 168 -22.90 10.38 8.42
N ASP A 169 -23.71 9.34 8.32
CA ASP A 169 -23.26 8.03 7.86
C ASP A 169 -23.07 8.06 6.36
N ILE A 170 -21.84 7.83 5.91
CA ILE A 170 -21.52 7.78 4.49
C ILE A 170 -20.78 6.48 4.15
N LYS A 171 -20.76 6.18 2.86
CA LYS A 171 -20.01 5.07 2.30
C LYS A 171 -18.81 5.61 1.54
N LEU A 172 -17.61 5.26 1.99
CA LEU A 172 -16.35 5.65 1.36
C LEU A 172 -15.94 4.59 0.34
N LYS A 173 -15.74 4.98 -0.92
CA LYS A 173 -15.29 4.06 -1.96
C LYS A 173 -13.84 3.67 -1.71
N THR A 174 -13.62 2.40 -1.40
CA THR A 174 -12.34 1.87 -0.93
C THR A 174 -11.82 0.79 -1.89
N GLY A 175 -10.54 0.88 -2.26
CA GLY A 175 -9.83 -0.09 -3.09
C GLY A 175 -8.68 -0.76 -2.34
N LEU A 176 -8.44 -2.04 -2.62
CA LEU A 176 -7.24 -2.76 -2.16
C LEU A 176 -6.36 -3.09 -3.35
N GLY A 177 -5.04 -2.97 -3.18
CA GLY A 177 -4.04 -3.43 -4.15
C GLY A 177 -2.84 -4.05 -3.44
N ILE A 178 -2.35 -5.19 -3.89
CA ILE A 178 -1.24 -5.89 -3.24
C ILE A 178 0.02 -5.73 -4.09
N CYS A 179 1.00 -5.00 -3.55
CA CYS A 179 2.35 -4.81 -4.11
C CYS A 179 2.39 -4.65 -5.64
N MET A 180 2.61 -5.75 -6.36
CA MET A 180 2.77 -5.83 -7.81
C MET A 180 1.54 -5.36 -8.60
N ASP A 181 0.36 -5.25 -7.98
CA ASP A 181 -0.80 -4.57 -8.58
C ASP A 181 -0.47 -3.16 -9.06
N LEU A 182 0.44 -2.45 -8.40
CA LEU A 182 0.86 -1.10 -8.80
C LEU A 182 1.75 -1.08 -10.05
N SER A 183 2.40 -2.19 -10.38
CA SER A 183 3.34 -2.29 -11.50
C SER A 183 2.59 -2.43 -12.83
N ASN A 184 3.33 -2.34 -13.92
CA ASN A 184 2.83 -2.77 -15.22
C ASN A 184 2.67 -4.29 -15.25
N TYR A 185 1.63 -4.79 -15.91
CA TYR A 185 1.31 -6.21 -15.94
C TYR A 185 2.52 -7.04 -16.42
N LYS A 186 2.95 -8.00 -15.58
CA LYS A 186 4.12 -8.87 -15.78
C LYS A 186 5.46 -8.16 -16.01
N PHE A 187 5.54 -6.86 -15.73
CA PHE A 187 6.64 -5.98 -16.16
C PHE A 187 6.79 -5.87 -17.69
N GLU A 188 5.76 -6.23 -18.45
CA GLU A 188 5.78 -6.25 -19.92
C GLU A 188 4.86 -5.19 -20.54
N SER A 189 3.74 -4.88 -19.89
CA SER A 189 2.80 -3.87 -20.40
C SER A 189 3.42 -2.46 -20.39
N PRO A 190 2.98 -1.55 -21.28
CA PRO A 190 3.48 -0.18 -21.32
C PRO A 190 3.48 0.49 -19.94
N PHE A 191 4.59 1.14 -19.58
CA PHE A 191 4.70 1.80 -18.28
C PHE A 191 3.62 2.87 -18.04
N HIS A 192 3.10 3.45 -19.11
CA HIS A 192 2.12 4.54 -19.07
C HIS A 192 0.66 4.07 -18.94
N ASP A 193 0.40 2.76 -18.87
CA ASP A 193 -0.96 2.25 -18.69
C ASP A 193 -1.48 2.49 -17.26
N TYR A 194 -0.57 2.46 -16.28
CA TYR A 194 -0.87 2.70 -14.86
C TYR A 194 -2.12 1.93 -14.39
N GLU A 195 -2.23 0.66 -14.74
CA GLU A 195 -3.47 -0.11 -14.79
C GLU A 195 -4.30 -0.01 -13.50
N PHE A 196 -3.65 -0.20 -12.35
CA PHE A 196 -4.27 -0.08 -11.03
C PHE A 196 -4.73 1.33 -10.70
N ALA A 197 -3.88 2.33 -10.94
CA ALA A 197 -4.22 3.73 -10.67
C ALA A 197 -5.33 4.23 -11.62
N THR A 198 -5.28 3.85 -12.89
CA THR A 198 -6.31 4.16 -13.90
C THR A 198 -7.64 3.53 -13.52
N TYR A 199 -7.66 2.26 -13.10
CA TYR A 199 -8.87 1.60 -12.61
C TYR A 199 -9.49 2.38 -11.44
N HIS A 200 -8.71 2.68 -10.40
CA HIS A 200 -9.25 3.37 -9.22
C HIS A 200 -9.67 4.81 -9.49
N LEU A 201 -8.99 5.50 -10.42
CA LEU A 201 -9.38 6.83 -10.86
C LEU A 201 -10.73 6.81 -11.59
N ASP A 202 -10.90 5.87 -12.52
CA ASP A 202 -12.13 5.70 -13.30
C ASP A 202 -13.34 5.36 -12.42
N HIS A 203 -13.13 4.56 -11.37
CA HIS A 203 -14.20 4.15 -10.46
C HIS A 203 -14.46 5.16 -9.32
N GLY A 204 -13.68 6.23 -9.26
CA GLY A 204 -13.79 7.28 -8.26
C GLY A 204 -13.49 6.78 -6.86
N THR A 205 -12.46 5.94 -6.71
CA THR A 205 -12.02 5.44 -5.41
C THR A 205 -11.43 6.58 -4.56
N GLU A 206 -11.85 6.65 -3.31
CA GLU A 206 -11.55 7.72 -2.37
C GLU A 206 -10.48 7.31 -1.35
N LEU A 207 -10.40 6.01 -1.04
CA LEU A 207 -9.39 5.41 -0.17
C LEU A 207 -8.74 4.21 -0.85
N ILE A 208 -7.43 4.23 -1.01
CA ILE A 208 -6.64 3.13 -1.58
C ILE A 208 -5.70 2.61 -0.50
N ILE A 209 -5.77 1.31 -0.21
CA ILE A 209 -4.94 0.65 0.80
C ILE A 209 -4.12 -0.44 0.14
N CYS A 210 -2.80 -0.40 0.33
CA CYS A 210 -1.89 -1.35 -0.28
C CYS A 210 -1.03 -2.09 0.75
N PRO A 211 -1.36 -3.34 1.09
CA PRO A 211 -0.44 -4.29 1.72
C PRO A 211 0.67 -4.66 0.73
N MET A 212 1.94 -4.59 1.14
CA MET A 212 3.07 -4.78 0.22
C MET A 212 4.23 -5.58 0.83
N ALA A 213 4.87 -6.38 -0.02
CA ALA A 213 6.19 -6.98 0.18
C ALA A 213 7.18 -6.47 -0.90
N TRP A 214 7.25 -5.14 -1.03
CA TRP A 214 7.99 -4.46 -2.08
C TRP A 214 9.50 -4.42 -1.79
N LEU A 215 10.29 -4.74 -2.81
CA LEU A 215 11.74 -4.87 -2.73
C LEU A 215 12.46 -3.52 -2.74
N HIS A 216 13.52 -3.41 -1.95
CA HIS A 216 14.59 -2.46 -2.16
C HIS A 216 15.40 -2.88 -3.41
N SER A 217 15.93 -1.91 -4.14
CA SER A 217 16.78 -2.11 -5.33
C SER A 217 18.12 -2.82 -5.03
N PHE A 218 18.44 -3.02 -3.75
CA PHE A 218 19.61 -3.81 -3.31
C PHE A 218 19.34 -5.32 -3.32
N SER A 219 18.09 -5.71 -3.52
CA SER A 219 17.72 -7.11 -3.69
C SER A 219 18.46 -7.71 -4.88
N ILE A 220 18.87 -8.95 -4.73
CA ILE A 220 19.38 -9.74 -5.85
C ILE A 220 18.16 -10.19 -6.67
N THR A 221 18.12 -9.77 -7.93
CA THR A 221 17.07 -10.12 -8.89
C THR A 221 17.67 -10.94 -10.03
N LYS A 222 16.84 -11.36 -10.99
CA LYS A 222 17.31 -12.05 -12.20
C LYS A 222 18.31 -11.22 -13.03
N ASP A 223 18.29 -9.90 -12.87
CA ASP A 223 19.12 -8.96 -13.63
C ASP A 223 20.39 -8.53 -12.87
N THR A 224 20.61 -9.05 -11.65
CA THR A 224 21.80 -8.75 -10.86
C THR A 224 23.04 -9.45 -11.44
N LYS A 225 24.02 -8.66 -11.89
CA LYS A 225 25.25 -9.16 -12.53
C LYS A 225 26.10 -10.05 -11.63
N ASP A 226 26.33 -9.62 -10.39
CA ASP A 226 27.09 -10.37 -9.39
C ASP A 226 26.27 -10.50 -8.09
N PRO A 227 25.51 -11.60 -7.93
CA PRO A 227 24.74 -11.86 -6.72
C PRO A 227 25.58 -11.89 -5.44
N LYS A 228 26.80 -12.43 -5.51
CA LYS A 228 27.65 -12.57 -4.32
C LYS A 228 28.15 -11.21 -3.87
N GLU A 229 28.66 -10.40 -4.79
CA GLU A 229 29.09 -9.03 -4.49
C GLU A 229 27.94 -8.18 -3.93
N GLN A 230 26.73 -8.35 -4.50
CA GLN A 230 25.54 -7.64 -4.02
C GLN A 230 25.13 -8.08 -2.61
N TRP A 231 25.23 -9.37 -2.29
CA TRP A 231 25.02 -9.85 -0.93
C TRP A 231 26.09 -9.34 0.03
N ASP A 232 27.37 -9.39 -0.35
CA ASP A 232 28.49 -8.94 0.48
C ASP A 232 28.33 -7.45 0.86
N LYS A 233 27.84 -6.61 -0.05
CA LYS A 233 27.47 -5.20 0.23
C LYS A 233 26.37 -5.09 1.27
N THR A 234 25.29 -5.86 1.10
CA THR A 234 24.15 -5.88 2.03
C THR A 234 24.60 -6.36 3.42
N LYS A 235 25.38 -7.44 3.46
CA LYS A 235 25.94 -8.03 4.67
C LYS A 235 26.83 -7.04 5.41
N SER A 236 27.70 -6.31 4.70
CA SER A 236 28.54 -5.27 5.28
C SER A 236 27.74 -4.17 5.98
N ILE A 237 26.57 -3.79 5.44
CA ILE A 237 25.68 -2.80 6.07
C ILE A 237 25.06 -3.37 7.34
N LEU A 238 24.56 -4.61 7.29
CA LEU A 238 23.97 -5.28 8.45
C LEU A 238 24.99 -5.44 9.59
N ASP A 239 26.22 -5.85 9.27
CA ASP A 239 27.29 -6.03 10.25
C ASP A 239 27.67 -4.69 10.91
N LYS A 240 27.71 -3.60 10.14
CA LYS A 240 27.95 -2.24 10.67
C LYS A 240 26.85 -1.77 11.63
N GLU A 241 25.60 -2.15 11.37
CA GLU A 241 24.43 -1.83 12.20
C GLU A 241 24.20 -2.85 13.35
N GLY A 242 25.04 -3.89 13.43
CA GLY A 242 24.90 -4.97 14.41
C GLY A 242 23.56 -5.71 14.26
N LEU A 243 23.17 -5.98 13.02
CA LEU A 243 21.93 -6.66 12.64
C LEU A 243 22.21 -8.07 12.08
N PRO A 244 21.31 -9.04 12.32
CA PRO A 244 21.39 -10.36 11.71
C PRO A 244 21.03 -10.31 10.21
N ASP A 245 21.27 -11.41 9.50
CA ASP A 245 21.05 -11.53 8.05
C ASP A 245 19.59 -11.29 7.62
N HIS A 246 18.62 -11.54 8.50
CA HIS A 246 17.21 -11.27 8.24
C HIS A 246 16.81 -9.80 8.48
N GLY A 247 17.76 -8.94 8.87
CA GLY A 247 17.52 -7.54 9.21
C GLY A 247 16.96 -7.33 10.62
N SER A 248 16.38 -6.16 10.87
CA SER A 248 15.92 -5.79 12.22
C SER A 248 14.58 -6.44 12.58
N GLN A 249 14.50 -7.01 13.78
CA GLN A 249 13.25 -7.43 14.43
C GLN A 249 13.26 -6.94 15.88
N GLY A 250 12.11 -6.47 16.38
CA GLY A 250 11.95 -6.03 17.78
C GLY A 250 12.67 -4.75 18.18
N ARG A 251 13.38 -4.08 17.26
CA ARG A 251 13.91 -2.71 17.44
C ARG A 251 12.96 -1.74 16.75
N PHE A 252 11.95 -1.27 17.48
CA PHE A 252 10.85 -0.51 16.88
C PHE A 252 11.21 0.96 16.63
N THR A 253 10.87 1.46 15.44
CA THR A 253 10.92 2.89 15.10
C THR A 253 9.49 3.40 14.94
N ASN A 254 8.88 3.83 16.06
CA ASN A 254 7.50 4.28 16.08
C ASN A 254 7.40 5.76 15.71
N ASN A 255 6.38 6.09 14.93
CA ASN A 255 6.06 7.46 14.53
C ASN A 255 4.57 7.71 14.81
N LEU A 256 4.27 7.96 16.09
CA LEU A 256 2.93 8.22 16.58
C LEU A 256 2.69 9.74 16.58
N ASP A 257 1.73 10.23 15.79
CA ASP A 257 1.24 11.61 15.81
C ASP A 257 2.26 12.74 15.53
N ALA A 258 3.53 12.43 15.26
CA ALA A 258 4.52 13.42 14.90
C ALA A 258 4.28 13.96 13.49
N LYS A 259 4.57 15.25 13.26
CA LYS A 259 4.54 15.84 11.91
C LYS A 259 5.83 15.57 11.12
N ASP A 260 6.54 14.50 11.46
CA ASP A 260 7.76 14.09 10.78
C ASP A 260 7.37 13.58 9.39
N ILE A 261 7.38 14.52 8.44
CA ILE A 261 7.25 14.29 7.01
C ILE A 261 8.64 14.18 6.42
N ILE A 262 8.79 13.32 5.42
CA ILE A 262 10.04 13.25 4.66
C ILE A 262 10.31 14.62 4.01
N THR A 263 11.57 14.99 3.90
CA THR A 263 11.95 16.13 3.07
C THR A 263 11.64 15.78 1.61
N PRO A 264 10.87 16.60 0.88
CA PRO A 264 10.64 16.39 -0.54
C PRO A 264 11.96 16.36 -1.32
N VAL A 265 12.11 15.35 -2.18
CA VAL A 265 13.28 15.11 -3.02
C VAL A 265 12.83 14.96 -4.48
N PRO A 266 13.43 15.73 -5.43
CA PRO A 266 13.14 15.57 -6.85
C PRO A 266 13.55 14.19 -7.38
N PHE A 267 12.86 13.71 -8.42
CA PHE A 267 13.07 12.40 -9.03
C PHE A 267 14.55 12.11 -9.33
N ASP A 268 15.24 13.02 -10.01
CA ASP A 268 16.66 12.85 -10.39
C ASP A 268 17.57 12.69 -9.17
N THR A 269 17.24 13.33 -8.05
CA THR A 269 17.99 13.18 -6.80
C THR A 269 17.67 11.85 -6.13
N ALA A 270 16.40 11.45 -6.11
CA ALA A 270 15.97 10.17 -5.55
C ALA A 270 16.60 8.98 -6.31
N MET A 271 16.70 9.06 -7.64
CA MET A 271 17.36 8.07 -8.50
C MET A 271 18.83 7.84 -8.17
N ASN A 272 19.50 8.81 -7.55
CA ASN A 272 20.89 8.67 -7.10
C ASN A 272 21.00 8.09 -5.68
N SER A 273 19.90 7.99 -4.93
CA SER A 273 19.83 7.49 -3.56
C SER A 273 19.51 5.99 -3.50
N VAL A 274 20.30 5.18 -4.21
CA VAL A 274 20.03 3.73 -4.36
C VAL A 274 20.50 2.92 -3.15
N THR A 275 21.10 3.52 -2.12
CA THR A 275 21.78 2.77 -1.04
C THR A 275 20.82 2.20 0.02
N TYR A 276 21.08 0.97 0.48
CA TYR A 276 20.39 0.38 1.64
C TYR A 276 21.00 0.81 2.98
N GLU A 277 21.53 2.02 3.06
CA GLU A 277 22.11 2.60 4.28
C GLU A 277 21.06 3.45 5.02
N ASP A 278 21.45 4.01 6.18
CA ASP A 278 20.58 4.84 7.01
C ASP A 278 19.22 4.16 7.28
N LEU A 279 19.25 2.95 7.85
CA LEU A 279 18.08 2.08 7.98
C LEU A 279 16.89 2.71 8.71
N LYS A 280 17.12 3.75 9.52
CA LYS A 280 16.11 4.56 10.23
C LYS A 280 15.37 5.55 9.33
N LYS A 281 15.91 5.91 8.17
CA LYS A 281 15.26 6.77 7.17
C LYS A 281 14.47 5.91 6.16
N PRO A 282 13.39 6.44 5.59
CA PRO A 282 12.72 5.79 4.46
C PRO A 282 13.64 5.70 3.23
N ASP A 283 13.29 4.79 2.33
CA ASP A 283 13.83 4.67 0.98
C ASP A 283 13.07 5.62 0.05
N ILE A 284 13.69 6.76 -0.24
CA ILE A 284 13.10 7.82 -1.06
C ILE A 284 12.90 7.41 -2.51
N LEU A 285 13.72 6.49 -3.03
CA LEU A 285 13.62 6.01 -4.41
C LEU A 285 12.34 5.21 -4.60
N ASN A 286 12.08 4.26 -3.70
CA ASN A 286 10.85 3.48 -3.76
C ASN A 286 9.60 4.33 -3.51
N ILE A 287 9.64 5.28 -2.56
CA ILE A 287 8.53 6.22 -2.36
C ILE A 287 8.24 7.01 -3.63
N THR A 288 9.29 7.53 -4.27
CA THR A 288 9.17 8.27 -5.53
C THR A 288 8.59 7.39 -6.63
N TYR A 289 9.05 6.15 -6.75
CA TYR A 289 8.51 5.20 -7.72
C TYR A 289 7.04 4.87 -7.46
N TRP A 290 6.64 4.62 -6.21
CA TRP A 290 5.23 4.37 -5.86
C TRP A 290 4.36 5.56 -6.26
N LEU A 291 4.74 6.79 -5.91
CA LEU A 291 4.01 7.99 -6.32
C LEU A 291 3.92 8.11 -7.85
N LEU A 292 5.02 7.83 -8.57
CA LEU A 292 5.02 7.78 -10.03
C LEU A 292 4.00 6.75 -10.59
N ARG A 293 3.79 5.61 -9.94
CA ARG A 293 2.76 4.63 -10.34
C ARG A 293 1.33 5.13 -10.15
N PHE A 294 1.12 6.15 -9.33
CA PHE A 294 -0.14 6.88 -9.19
C PHE A 294 -0.20 8.15 -10.04
N ARG A 295 0.59 8.24 -11.14
CA ARG A 295 0.58 9.38 -12.07
C ARG A 295 -0.83 9.89 -12.42
N PRO A 296 -1.85 9.04 -12.69
CA PRO A 296 -3.21 9.51 -13.01
C PRO A 296 -3.85 10.43 -11.94
N PHE A 297 -3.49 10.26 -10.67
CA PHE A 297 -4.00 11.06 -9.54
C PHE A 297 -3.16 12.32 -9.23
N ILE A 298 -1.98 12.44 -9.81
CA ILE A 298 -1.05 13.56 -9.56
C ILE A 298 -1.27 14.63 -10.62
N ALA A 299 -1.29 15.92 -10.25
CA ALA A 299 -1.43 17.03 -11.20
C ALA A 299 -0.40 16.95 -12.34
N SER A 300 -0.72 17.53 -13.50
CA SER A 300 0.21 17.65 -14.64
C SER A 300 -0.32 18.66 -15.63
N LYS A 301 0.51 19.62 -16.02
CA LYS A 301 0.09 20.61 -17.02
C LYS A 301 0.01 20.00 -18.42
N MET A 302 0.78 18.94 -18.69
CA MET A 302 0.78 18.25 -19.98
C MET A 302 -0.62 17.73 -20.37
N ARG A 303 -1.46 17.36 -19.40
CA ARG A 303 -2.83 16.90 -19.66
C ARG A 303 -3.69 17.95 -20.36
N PHE A 304 -3.54 19.21 -19.99
CA PHE A 304 -4.30 20.30 -20.60
C PHE A 304 -3.87 20.55 -22.04
N ALA A 305 -2.62 20.27 -22.39
CA ALA A 305 -2.14 20.31 -23.78
C ALA A 305 -2.60 19.09 -24.59
N TRP A 306 -2.80 17.94 -23.96
CA TRP A 306 -3.25 16.70 -24.62
C TRP A 306 -4.77 16.63 -24.82
N PHE A 307 -5.53 17.24 -23.93
CA PHE A 307 -6.98 17.22 -23.93
C PHE A 307 -7.57 17.84 -25.20
N GLY A 308 -8.60 17.21 -25.76
CA GLY A 308 -9.22 17.66 -27.02
C GLY A 308 -8.38 17.37 -28.27
N GLY A 309 -7.13 16.90 -28.12
CA GLY A 309 -6.18 16.67 -29.19
C GLY A 309 -5.72 15.22 -29.25
N VAL A 310 -4.44 15.01 -28.92
CA VAL A 310 -3.68 13.79 -29.26
C VAL A 310 -4.20 12.52 -28.59
N LEU A 311 -4.85 12.63 -27.42
CA LEU A 311 -5.35 11.47 -26.67
C LEU A 311 -6.78 11.07 -27.04
N ASN A 312 -7.55 11.93 -27.71
CA ASN A 312 -8.96 11.63 -28.04
C ASN A 312 -9.13 10.36 -28.89
N PRO A 313 -8.31 10.10 -29.94
CA PRO A 313 -8.41 8.85 -30.70
C PRO A 313 -8.10 7.61 -29.86
N ILE A 314 -7.16 7.72 -28.91
CA ILE A 314 -6.79 6.62 -27.99
C ILE A 314 -7.96 6.34 -27.04
N LEU A 315 -8.51 7.38 -26.40
CA LEU A 315 -9.63 7.29 -25.47
C LEU A 315 -10.90 6.72 -26.13
N ALA A 316 -11.20 7.12 -27.37
CA ALA A 316 -12.33 6.58 -28.11
C ALA A 316 -12.23 5.06 -28.30
N ASN A 317 -11.01 4.54 -28.52
CA ASN A 317 -10.75 3.10 -28.70
C ASN A 317 -10.70 2.33 -27.35
N LEU A 318 -10.32 2.99 -26.26
CA LEU A 318 -10.22 2.40 -24.91
C LEU A 318 -11.57 2.29 -24.18
N SER A 319 -12.58 3.05 -24.62
CA SER A 319 -13.89 3.26 -23.96
C SER A 319 -14.66 1.99 -23.53
N LYS A 320 -14.27 0.80 -23.99
CA LYS A 320 -14.86 -0.48 -23.54
C LYS A 320 -14.28 -1.04 -22.24
N LYS A 321 -13.10 -0.60 -21.81
CA LYS A 321 -12.40 -1.15 -20.62
C LYS A 321 -12.04 -0.09 -19.58
N THR A 322 -11.76 1.14 -20.01
CA THR A 322 -11.35 2.25 -19.14
C THR A 322 -11.94 3.56 -19.69
N SER A 323 -12.25 4.50 -18.80
CA SER A 323 -12.78 5.83 -19.14
C SER A 323 -11.70 6.91 -19.21
N SER A 324 -10.47 6.60 -18.84
CA SER A 324 -9.36 7.55 -18.87
C SER A 324 -8.04 6.91 -19.30
N TYR A 325 -7.10 7.75 -19.72
CA TYR A 325 -5.73 7.36 -20.03
C TYR A 325 -4.79 8.46 -19.57
N LEU A 326 -3.75 8.11 -18.81
CA LEU A 326 -2.88 9.08 -18.12
C LEU A 326 -3.65 10.07 -17.21
N GLY A 327 -4.87 9.72 -16.80
CA GLY A 327 -5.78 10.57 -16.01
C GLY A 327 -6.60 11.59 -16.82
N VAL A 328 -6.54 11.54 -18.16
CA VAL A 328 -7.36 12.35 -19.08
C VAL A 328 -8.58 11.53 -19.52
N SER A 329 -9.77 12.13 -19.56
CA SER A 329 -10.97 11.51 -20.16
C SER A 329 -11.46 12.30 -21.37
N LEU A 330 -12.51 11.82 -22.05
CA LEU A 330 -13.16 12.57 -23.13
C LEU A 330 -13.86 13.85 -22.64
N GLU A 331 -14.17 13.92 -21.34
CA GLU A 331 -14.96 15.02 -20.76
C GLU A 331 -14.10 16.03 -20.00
N LYS A 332 -12.95 15.60 -19.46
CA LYS A 332 -12.11 16.43 -18.61
C LYS A 332 -10.62 16.23 -18.91
N PRO A 333 -9.82 17.31 -18.88
CA PRO A 333 -8.36 17.21 -18.99
C PRO A 333 -7.77 16.42 -17.82
N TRP A 334 -8.38 16.45 -16.65
CA TRP A 334 -7.94 15.66 -15.51
C TRP A 334 -9.13 15.16 -14.69
N VAL A 335 -9.31 13.83 -14.63
CA VAL A 335 -10.46 13.20 -13.97
C VAL A 335 -10.47 13.40 -12.45
N HIS A 336 -9.28 13.54 -11.85
CA HIS A 336 -9.10 13.75 -10.39
C HIS A 336 -9.20 15.23 -9.97
N GLU A 337 -9.29 16.16 -10.92
CA GLU A 337 -9.34 17.59 -10.61
C GLU A 337 -10.50 17.91 -9.65
N GLY A 338 -10.16 18.58 -8.54
CA GLY A 338 -11.11 18.97 -7.50
C GLY A 338 -11.56 17.84 -6.56
N LYS A 339 -11.02 16.63 -6.70
CA LYS A 339 -11.31 15.47 -5.85
C LYS A 339 -10.11 15.15 -4.95
N GLU A 340 -10.38 14.54 -3.80
CA GLU A 340 -9.34 14.03 -2.92
C GLU A 340 -9.37 12.51 -2.89
N THR A 341 -8.18 11.88 -2.88
CA THR A 341 -8.01 10.43 -2.69
C THR A 341 -6.89 10.19 -1.70
N LEU A 342 -7.13 9.31 -0.72
CA LEU A 342 -6.11 8.89 0.24
C LEU A 342 -5.44 7.60 -0.21
N LEU A 343 -4.12 7.51 -0.02
CA LEU A 343 -3.30 6.35 -0.29
C LEU A 343 -2.56 5.91 0.98
N VAL A 344 -2.70 4.64 1.34
CA VAL A 344 -2.06 4.01 2.51
C VAL A 344 -1.21 2.85 2.03
N LEU A 345 0.13 2.96 2.15
CA LEU A 345 1.07 1.92 1.73
C LEU A 345 1.68 1.24 2.96
N ALA A 346 1.33 -0.02 3.21
CA ALA A 346 1.86 -0.83 4.29
C ALA A 346 2.85 -1.84 3.73
N ASN A 347 4.12 -1.46 3.69
CA ASN A 347 5.19 -2.30 3.16
C ASN A 347 6.00 -2.94 4.28
N ARG A 348 6.35 -4.22 4.13
CA ARG A 348 7.23 -4.91 5.08
C ARG A 348 8.68 -4.39 4.99
N CYS A 349 9.46 -4.65 6.03
CA CYS A 349 10.91 -4.45 6.03
C CYS A 349 11.65 -5.78 6.24
N GLY A 350 12.99 -5.74 6.27
CA GLY A 350 13.82 -6.91 6.54
C GLY A 350 14.29 -7.63 5.28
N ILE A 351 14.82 -8.83 5.46
CA ILE A 351 15.50 -9.59 4.41
C ILE A 351 15.09 -11.07 4.50
N GLU A 352 14.92 -11.72 3.34
CA GLU A 352 14.69 -13.17 3.22
C GLU A 352 15.72 -13.81 2.25
N ASP A 353 16.03 -15.09 2.50
CA ASP A 353 16.92 -15.95 1.70
C ASP A 353 18.30 -15.34 1.36
N GLN A 354 18.79 -14.40 2.17
CA GLN A 354 20.04 -13.66 1.90
C GLN A 354 20.05 -13.02 0.50
N LYS A 355 18.87 -12.64 0.00
CA LYS A 355 18.67 -12.27 -1.40
C LYS A 355 17.67 -11.13 -1.54
N THR A 356 16.51 -11.27 -0.90
CA THR A 356 15.37 -10.39 -1.04
C THR A 356 15.39 -9.37 0.08
N VAL A 357 15.70 -8.11 -0.24
CA VAL A 357 15.72 -6.99 0.71
C VAL A 357 14.45 -6.18 0.53
N TYR A 358 13.63 -6.03 1.56
CA TYR A 358 12.40 -5.25 1.49
C TYR A 358 12.63 -3.78 1.80
N ALA A 359 11.88 -2.90 1.13
CA ALA A 359 12.11 -1.45 1.19
C ALA A 359 11.58 -0.77 2.47
N GLY A 360 10.79 -1.46 3.30
CA GLY A 360 10.10 -0.84 4.44
C GLY A 360 9.33 0.40 3.97
N SER A 361 9.56 1.53 4.63
CA SER A 361 9.12 2.85 4.16
C SER A 361 7.61 3.01 4.04
N SER A 362 6.83 2.21 4.79
CA SER A 362 5.38 2.34 4.90
C SER A 362 4.95 3.79 5.11
N GLY A 363 3.88 4.25 4.45
CA GLY A 363 3.52 5.66 4.46
C GLY A 363 2.07 5.96 4.09
N ILE A 364 1.66 7.20 4.41
CA ILE A 364 0.33 7.73 4.13
C ILE A 364 0.46 8.99 3.27
N TYR A 365 -0.35 9.07 2.21
CA TYR A 365 -0.34 10.15 1.24
C TYR A 365 -1.77 10.55 0.87
N LYS A 366 -1.96 11.80 0.44
CA LYS A 366 -3.24 12.26 -0.13
C LYS A 366 -2.98 12.97 -1.45
N PHE A 367 -3.73 12.58 -2.47
CA PHE A 367 -3.82 13.33 -3.72
C PHE A 367 -4.93 14.36 -3.58
N ASN A 368 -4.58 15.65 -3.55
CA ASN A 368 -5.50 16.72 -3.18
C ASN A 368 -6.34 17.29 -4.35
N GLY A 369 -6.08 16.83 -5.58
CA GLY A 369 -6.82 17.22 -6.78
C GLY A 369 -6.62 18.69 -7.20
N ARG A 370 -5.59 19.38 -6.68
CA ARG A 370 -5.31 20.79 -6.99
C ARG A 370 -4.15 20.91 -7.97
N THR A 371 -4.23 21.93 -8.81
CA THR A 371 -3.14 22.36 -9.70
C THR A 371 -2.36 23.51 -9.06
N HIS A 372 -1.05 23.52 -9.21
CA HIS A 372 -0.11 24.49 -8.68
C HIS A 372 0.74 25.17 -9.77
N GLY A 373 0.41 24.99 -11.05
CA GLY A 373 1.05 25.68 -12.16
C GLY A 373 2.33 24.98 -12.61
N ASP A 374 3.46 25.69 -12.63
CA ASP A 374 4.72 25.19 -13.20
C ASP A 374 5.34 24.01 -12.44
N GLU A 375 4.94 23.79 -11.19
CA GLU A 375 5.44 22.71 -10.31
C GLU A 375 4.66 21.40 -10.45
N ASP A 376 3.63 21.34 -11.30
CA ASP A 376 2.72 20.20 -11.41
C ASP A 376 3.27 19.02 -12.21
N ASP A 377 4.38 19.14 -12.93
CA ASP A 377 4.79 18.06 -13.85
C ASP A 377 5.59 16.92 -13.20
N ALA A 378 6.22 17.19 -12.06
CA ALA A 378 6.98 16.19 -11.32
C ALA A 378 6.04 15.06 -10.85
N ALA A 379 6.46 13.80 -10.99
CA ALA A 379 5.72 12.66 -10.46
C ALA A 379 6.49 12.04 -9.28
N ASP A 380 6.89 12.91 -8.35
CA ASP A 380 7.73 12.60 -7.20
C ASP A 380 7.23 13.34 -5.95
N THR A 381 7.99 13.24 -4.85
CA THR A 381 7.61 13.83 -3.56
C THR A 381 7.56 15.36 -3.54
N THR A 382 8.04 16.05 -4.57
CA THR A 382 8.01 17.53 -4.66
C THR A 382 6.71 18.07 -5.25
N ASN A 383 5.89 17.23 -5.87
CA ASN A 383 4.64 17.67 -6.48
C ASN A 383 3.62 18.08 -5.40
N LYS A 384 3.19 19.34 -5.42
CA LYS A 384 2.29 19.94 -4.42
C LYS A 384 0.85 19.39 -4.46
N SER A 385 0.47 18.66 -5.51
CA SER A 385 -0.79 17.92 -5.53
C SER A 385 -0.78 16.67 -4.62
N ILE A 386 0.38 16.35 -4.03
CA ILE A 386 0.58 15.24 -3.10
C ILE A 386 0.87 15.80 -1.71
N GLU A 387 0.02 15.48 -0.74
CA GLU A 387 0.27 15.73 0.67
C GLU A 387 0.92 14.49 1.30
N LEU A 388 2.11 14.65 1.86
CA LEU A 388 2.86 13.60 2.55
C LEU A 388 2.49 13.64 4.04
N TYR A 389 1.84 12.59 4.56
CA TYR A 389 1.51 12.54 5.98
C TYR A 389 2.63 11.94 6.83
N GLY A 390 3.48 11.11 6.26
CA GLY A 390 4.66 10.56 6.92
C GLY A 390 5.01 9.16 6.46
N ASN A 391 6.21 8.72 6.83
CA ASN A 391 6.76 7.42 6.48
C ASN A 391 7.47 6.77 7.67
N LEU A 392 7.53 5.44 7.66
CA LEU A 392 8.42 4.66 8.50
C LEU A 392 9.80 4.51 7.86
N SER A 393 10.70 3.91 8.64
CA SER A 393 12.06 3.59 8.23
C SER A 393 12.11 2.52 7.14
N LYS A 394 13.21 2.41 6.38
CA LYS A 394 13.39 1.32 5.41
C LYS A 394 13.73 -0.03 6.06
N GLY A 395 14.41 -0.03 7.22
CA GLY A 395 15.02 -1.24 7.78
C GLY A 395 14.49 -1.73 9.13
N HIS A 396 13.60 -1.00 9.81
CA HIS A 396 13.10 -1.37 11.13
C HIS A 396 11.58 -1.59 11.15
N GLU A 397 11.15 -2.55 11.98
CA GLU A 397 9.75 -2.71 12.36
C GLU A 397 9.26 -1.43 13.08
N GLY A 398 7.97 -1.14 13.00
CA GLY A 398 7.44 0.09 13.60
C GLY A 398 5.95 0.30 13.32
N ILE A 399 5.42 1.36 13.90
CA ILE A 399 4.05 1.81 13.66
C ILE A 399 3.98 3.30 13.32
N LEU A 400 3.21 3.65 12.30
CA LEU A 400 2.89 5.00 11.89
C LEU A 400 1.42 5.28 12.21
N ILE A 401 1.10 6.36 12.92
CA ILE A 401 -0.28 6.79 13.16
C ILE A 401 -0.47 8.23 12.69
N ARG A 402 -1.51 8.49 11.89
CA ARG A 402 -1.87 9.84 11.42
C ARG A 402 -3.37 10.07 11.45
N ASP A 403 -3.74 11.26 11.90
CA ASP A 403 -5.05 11.83 11.59
C ASP A 403 -4.99 12.44 10.19
N VAL A 404 -5.93 12.04 9.34
CA VAL A 404 -6.10 12.53 7.97
C VAL A 404 -7.52 13.04 7.79
N GLU A 405 -7.71 13.98 6.87
CA GLU A 405 -9.02 14.50 6.50
C GLU A 405 -9.15 14.42 4.98
N LEU A 406 -10.28 13.87 4.53
CA LEU A 406 -10.67 13.79 3.12
C LEU A 406 -11.95 14.60 2.89
N ASN A 407 -11.98 15.40 1.84
CA ASN A 407 -13.20 16.06 1.38
C ASN A 407 -13.87 15.23 0.30
N VAL A 408 -15.13 14.85 0.52
CA VAL A 408 -15.94 14.05 -0.42
C VAL A 408 -17.25 14.77 -0.76
N ASP A 409 -17.72 14.57 -1.98
CA ASP A 409 -19.02 15.08 -2.43
C ASP A 409 -20.08 13.97 -2.30
N ARG A 410 -21.23 14.28 -1.69
CA ARG A 410 -22.39 13.37 -1.59
C ARG A 410 -23.66 14.08 -2.02
N GLU A 411 -24.63 13.33 -2.54
CA GLU A 411 -25.95 13.88 -2.84
C GLU A 411 -26.68 14.20 -1.54
N SER A 412 -27.18 15.43 -1.42
CA SER A 412 -27.95 15.93 -0.27
C SER A 412 -29.39 15.42 -0.27
#